data_AF-A0AAV4ECS0-F1
#
_entry.id   AF-A0AAV4ECS0-F1
#
_cell.length_a   1.000
_cell.length_b   1.000
_cell.length_c   1.000
_cell.angle_alpha   90.00
_cell.angle_beta   90.00
_cell.angle_gamma   90.00
#
_symmetry.space_group_name_H-M   'P 1'
#
loop_
_entity.id
_entity.type
_entity.pdbx_description
1 polymer ?
#
loop_
_entity_poly.entity_id
_entity_poly.type
_entity_poly.pdbx_seq_one_letter_code
_entity_poly.pdbx_strand_id
1 'polypeptide(L)'
;MDGPSFDELLGLVEPLIRKEDTVMRASIPPSERLSITLMYLASGNSFQDLKFLTATSPQAIGMLVIDTCEAIIGCLKGRETIKVS
;
A
#
# COMPACT_ATOMS: atom_id res chain seq x y z
N MET A 1 -7.81 -7.37 10.41
CA MET A 1 -6.68 -8.18 9.95
C MET A 1 -5.85 -8.55 11.16
N ASP A 2 -5.41 -9.80 11.25
CA ASP A 2 -4.49 -10.18 12.32
C ASP A 2 -3.23 -9.32 12.19
N GLY A 3 -2.84 -8.61 13.25
CA GLY A 3 -1.68 -7.71 13.27
C GLY A 3 -0.41 -8.29 12.62
N PRO A 4 -0.01 -9.55 12.88
CA PRO A 4 1.18 -10.13 12.28
C PRO A 4 1.12 -10.27 10.75
N SER A 5 -0.02 -10.61 10.16
CA SER A 5 -0.11 -10.74 8.69
C SER A 5 0.04 -9.39 7.97
N PHE A 6 -0.40 -8.30 8.60
CA PHE A 6 -0.19 -6.96 8.08
C PHE A 6 1.29 -6.57 8.16
N ASP A 7 1.94 -6.82 9.30
CA ASP A 7 3.35 -6.49 9.51
C ASP A 7 4.27 -7.29 8.56
N GLU A 8 3.96 -8.57 8.35
CA GLU A 8 4.67 -9.41 7.37
C GLU A 8 4.55 -8.86 5.95
N LEU A 9 3.33 -8.48 5.52
CA LEU A 9 3.13 -7.92 4.19
C LEU A 9 3.83 -6.56 4.07
N LEU A 10 3.72 -5.72 5.10
CA LEU A 10 4.37 -4.42 5.17
C LEU A 10 5.88 -4.55 5.00
N GLY A 11 6.53 -5.49 5.69
CA GLY A 11 7.97 -5.71 5.56
C GLY A 11 8.40 -6.08 4.15
N LEU A 12 7.54 -6.75 3.36
CA LEU A 12 7.83 -7.08 1.96
C LEU A 12 7.66 -5.88 1.03
N VAL A 13 6.58 -5.12 1.21
CA VAL A 13 6.22 -4.04 0.28
C VAL A 13 6.90 -2.71 0.61
N GLU A 14 7.27 -2.49 1.88
CA GLU A 14 7.94 -1.28 2.36
C GLU A 14 9.11 -0.84 1.47
N PRO A 15 10.10 -1.71 1.13
CA PRO A 15 11.22 -1.30 0.28
C PRO A 15 10.79 -0.86 -1.14
N LEU A 16 9.59 -1.24 -1.59
CA LEU A 16 9.07 -0.91 -2.92
C LEU A 16 8.20 0.36 -2.92
N ILE A 17 7.49 0.65 -1.82
CA ILE A 17 6.49 1.73 -1.75
C ILE A 17 6.95 2.94 -0.92
N ARG A 18 8.09 2.83 -0.23
CA ARG A 18 8.65 3.91 0.56
C ARG A 18 9.03 5.08 -0.34
N LYS A 19 8.44 6.25 -0.06
CA LYS A 19 8.80 7.52 -0.71
C LYS A 19 9.59 8.40 0.26
N GLU A 20 10.50 9.20 -0.29
CA GLU A 20 11.33 10.13 0.46
C GLU A 20 10.54 11.40 0.82
N ASP A 21 10.88 11.98 1.97
CA ASP A 21 10.38 13.29 2.36
C ASP A 21 10.95 14.38 1.45
N THR A 22 10.15 15.41 1.20
CA THR A 22 10.59 16.60 0.47
C THR A 22 10.70 17.77 1.44
N VAL A 23 11.50 18.79 1.08
CA VAL A 23 11.67 20.02 1.89
C VAL A 23 10.34 20.67 2.28
N MET A 24 9.32 20.55 1.42
CA MET A 24 8.00 21.18 1.63
C MET A 24 6.92 20.24 2.18
N ARG A 25 7.13 18.92 2.15
CA ARG A 25 6.08 17.95 2.50
C ARG A 25 6.64 16.60 2.92
N ALA A 26 6.13 16.10 4.04
CA ALA A 26 6.36 14.72 4.49
C ALA A 26 5.67 13.71 3.55
N SER A 27 6.40 12.64 3.27
CA SER A 27 5.93 11.47 2.55
C SER A 27 4.87 10.73 3.36
N ILE A 28 3.90 10.12 2.68
CA ILE A 28 2.94 9.22 3.33
C ILE A 28 3.69 7.94 3.71
N PRO A 29 3.70 7.55 4.99
CA PRO A 29 4.49 6.40 5.45
C PRO A 29 4.01 5.10 4.79
N PRO A 30 4.90 4.13 4.56
CA PRO A 30 4.58 2.89 3.85
C PRO A 30 3.43 2.11 4.49
N SER A 31 3.35 2.09 5.83
CA SER A 31 2.24 1.45 6.56
C SER A 31 0.89 2.08 6.25
N GLU A 32 0.84 3.42 6.17
CA GLU A 32 -0.39 4.13 5.83
C GLU A 32 -0.75 3.93 4.36
N ARG A 33 0.24 3.93 3.45
CA ARG A 33 0.01 3.60 2.04
C ARG A 33 -0.61 2.22 1.86
N LEU A 34 -0.07 1.22 2.58
CA LEU A 34 -0.60 -0.14 2.58
C LEU A 34 -2.01 -0.20 3.17
N SER A 35 -2.24 0.47 4.31
CA SER A 35 -3.57 0.51 4.95
C SER A 35 -4.64 1.10 4.03
N ILE A 36 -4.37 2.24 3.39
CA ILE A 36 -5.30 2.88 2.45
C ILE A 36 -5.61 1.95 1.27
N THR A 37 -4.59 1.27 0.75
CA THR A 37 -4.76 0.33 -0.37
C THR A 37 -5.60 -0.86 0.02
N LEU A 38 -5.35 -1.46 1.18
CA LEU A 38 -6.16 -2.57 1.69
C LEU A 38 -7.59 -2.14 1.97
N MET A 39 -7.82 -0.92 2.46
CA MET A 39 -9.16 -0.38 2.65
C MET A 39 -9.90 -0.20 1.32
N TYR A 40 -9.21 0.26 0.28
CA TYR A 40 -9.78 0.32 -1.07
C TYR A 40 -10.14 -1.08 -1.60
N LEU A 41 -9.24 -2.05 -1.48
CA LEU A 41 -9.45 -3.42 -1.96
C LEU A 41 -10.55 -4.15 -1.19
N ALA A 42 -10.65 -3.94 0.13
CA ALA A 42 -11.63 -4.61 0.98
C ALA A 42 -13.04 -4.00 0.85
N SER A 43 -13.13 -2.67 0.77
CA SER A 43 -14.43 -1.98 0.80
C SER A 43 -14.98 -1.67 -0.60
N GLY A 44 -14.14 -1.61 -1.63
CA GLY A 44 -14.55 -1.26 -3.00
C GLY A 44 -15.01 0.19 -3.18
N ASN A 45 -14.73 1.06 -2.20
CA ASN A 45 -15.12 2.47 -2.22
C ASN A 45 -14.41 3.27 -3.31
N SER A 46 -15.01 4.40 -3.73
CA SER A 46 -14.34 5.33 -4.63
C SER A 46 -13.23 6.10 -3.90
N PHE A 47 -12.26 6.64 -4.63
CA PHE A 47 -11.21 7.49 -4.03
C PHE A 47 -11.76 8.76 -3.37
N GLN A 48 -12.94 9.23 -3.78
CA GLN A 48 -13.64 10.34 -3.13
C GLN A 48 -14.10 9.97 -1.72
N ASP A 49 -14.64 8.76 -1.51
CA ASP A 49 -15.07 8.30 -0.20
C ASP A 49 -13.85 8.07 0.72
N LEU A 50 -12.79 7.47 0.18
CA LEU A 50 -11.55 7.21 0.92
C LEU A 50 -10.85 8.49 1.37
N LYS A 51 -11.00 9.60 0.64
CA LYS A 51 -10.47 10.91 1.06
C LYS A 51 -10.97 11.31 2.44
N PHE A 52 -12.25 11.10 2.72
CA PHE A 52 -12.84 11.48 4.01
C PHE A 52 -12.36 10.59 5.16
N LEU A 53 -12.00 9.35 4.86
CA LEU A 53 -11.50 8.38 5.85
C LEU A 53 -10.00 8.53 6.13
N THR A 54 -9.22 9.00 5.15
CA THR A 54 -7.74 8.95 5.17
C THR A 54 -7.08 10.32 5.17
N ALA A 55 -7.87 11.40 5.15
CA ALA A 55 -7.41 12.77 4.97
C ALA A 55 -6.46 12.98 3.76
N THR A 56 -6.45 12.06 2.80
CA THR A 56 -5.55 12.06 1.65
C THR A 56 -6.30 12.46 0.39
N SER A 57 -5.70 13.33 -0.44
CA SER A 57 -6.35 13.78 -1.69
C SER A 57 -6.65 12.60 -2.63
N PRO A 58 -7.79 12.57 -3.35
CA PRO A 58 -8.15 11.47 -4.24
C PRO A 58 -7.10 11.15 -5.30
N GLN A 59 -6.37 12.17 -5.79
CA GLN A 59 -5.26 12.00 -6.73
C GLN A 59 -4.10 11.22 -6.11
N ALA A 60 -3.68 11.57 -4.89
CA ALA A 60 -2.65 10.85 -4.16
C ALA A 60 -3.10 9.42 -3.81
N ILE A 61 -4.39 9.22 -3.47
CA ILE A 61 -4.96 7.88 -3.26
C ILE A 61 -4.84 7.04 -4.54
N GLY A 62 -5.24 7.57 -5.69
CA GLY A 62 -5.11 6.85 -6.95
C GLY A 62 -3.66 6.41 -7.23
N MET A 63 -2.70 7.32 -7.09
CA MET A 63 -1.29 6.99 -7.29
C MET A 63 -0.76 5.97 -6.28
N LEU A 64 -1.07 6.14 -4.98
CA LEU A 64 -0.57 5.22 -3.96
C LEU A 64 -1.18 3.82 -4.11
N VAL A 65 -2.46 3.71 -4.47
CA VAL A 65 -3.14 2.42 -4.64
C VAL A 65 -2.52 1.65 -5.79
N ILE A 66 -2.21 2.31 -6.92
CA ILE A 66 -1.56 1.67 -8.07
C ILE A 66 -0.16 1.19 -7.69
N ASP A 67 0.71 2.09 -7.19
CA ASP A 67 2.08 1.77 -6.72
C ASP A 67 2.07 0.57 -5.75
N THR A 68 1.14 0.59 -4.79
CA THR A 68 1.10 -0.42 -3.72
C THR A 68 0.53 -1.74 -4.21
N CYS A 69 -0.47 -1.74 -5.09
CA CYS A 69 -0.98 -2.96 -5.72
C CYS A 69 0.10 -3.65 -6.56
N GLU A 70 0.89 -2.90 -7.35
CA GLU A 70 2.00 -3.46 -8.10
C GLU A 70 3.05 -4.10 -7.18
N ALA A 71 3.41 -3.41 -6.08
CA ALA A 71 4.32 -3.95 -5.08
C ALA A 71 3.79 -5.23 -4.42
N ILE A 72 2.51 -5.25 -4.02
CA ILE A 72 1.86 -6.43 -3.44
C ILE A 72 1.91 -7.60 -4.43
N ILE A 73 1.49 -7.38 -5.68
CA ILE A 73 1.48 -8.41 -6.72
C ILE A 73 2.89 -8.94 -6.97
N GLY A 74 3.89 -8.07 -7.05
CA GLY A 74 5.30 -8.45 -7.22
C GLY A 74 5.81 -9.31 -6.07
N CYS A 75 5.57 -8.90 -4.83
CA CYS A 75 5.99 -9.63 -3.63
C CYS A 75 5.30 -11.00 -3.51
N LEU A 76 4.00 -11.07 -3.81
CA LEU A 76 3.24 -12.31 -3.68
C LEU A 76 3.51 -13.28 -4.84
N LYS A 77 3.62 -12.81 -6.08
CA LYS A 77 4.01 -13.67 -7.22
C LYS A 77 5.44 -14.18 -7.09
N GLY A 78 6.35 -13.37 -6.56
CA GLY A 78 7.72 -13.81 -6.24
C GLY A 78 7.78 -14.93 -5.20
N ARG A 79 6.75 -15.07 -4.34
CA ARG A 79 6.62 -16.21 -3.41
C ARG A 79 6.07 -17.48 -4.07
N GLU A 80 5.38 -17.38 -5.20
CA GLU A 80 4.78 -18.54 -5.89
C GLU A 80 5.79 -19.28 -6.80
N THR A 81 6.89 -18.61 -7.17
CA THR A 81 8.02 -19.24 -7.85
C THR A 81 9.15 -19.49 -6.85
N ILE A 82 9.20 -20.68 -6.25
CA ILE A 82 10.38 -21.48 -5.80
C ILE A 82 9.94 -22.38 -4.61
N LYS A 83 9.58 -23.63 -4.95
CA LYS A 83 10.06 -24.88 -4.32
C LYS A 83 9.71 -26.06 -5.24
N VAL A 84 10.41 -26.15 -6.37
CA VAL A 84 10.71 -27.45 -6.99
C VAL A 84 12.23 -27.51 -7.11
N SER A 85 12.84 -28.22 -6.17
CA SER A 85 14.21 -28.74 -6.18
C SER A 85 14.27 -29.81 -5.11
#